data_AF-A0AAD8F8F7-F1
#
_entry.id   AF-A0AAD8F8F7-F1
#
_cell.length_a   1.000
_cell.length_b   1.000
_cell.length_c   1.000
_cell.angle_alpha   90.00
_cell.angle_beta   90.00
_cell.angle_gamma   90.00
#
_symmetry.space_group_name_H-M   'P 1'
#
loop_
_entity.id
_entity.type
_entity.pdbx_description
1 polymer ?
#
loop_
_entity_poly.entity_id
_entity_poly.type
_entity_poly.pdbx_seq_one_letter_code
_entity_poly.pdbx_strand_id
1 'polypeptide(L)'
;RMVRNYQRKTQMASYGVQNLTEALTALNDGVSLKTASKKFNIPPKTLRRHRDSKVQKPGSIILGHFRRDFSEAEELDLVDIITKMEQQSSD
;
A
#
# COMPACT_ATOMS: atom_id res chain seq x y z
N ARG A 1 -10.42 -16.25 17.48
CA ARG A 1 -9.01 -16.61 17.26
C ARG A 1 -8.47 -15.75 16.12
N MET A 2 -7.67 -14.71 16.42
CA MET A 2 -7.05 -13.86 15.41
C MET A 2 -6.05 -14.69 14.58
N VAL A 3 -6.13 -14.62 13.26
CA VAL A 3 -5.23 -15.35 12.36
C VAL A 3 -3.88 -14.63 12.39
N ARG A 4 -2.91 -15.17 13.14
CA ARG A 4 -1.58 -14.56 13.33
C ARG A 4 -0.79 -14.32 12.04
N ASN A 5 -1.06 -15.11 10.99
CA ASN A 5 -0.33 -15.03 9.71
C ASN A 5 -1.32 -14.82 8.55
N TYR A 6 -1.65 -13.57 8.26
CA TYR A 6 -2.47 -13.25 7.09
C TYR A 6 -1.66 -13.48 5.80
N GLN A 7 -2.14 -14.38 4.93
CA GLN A 7 -1.61 -14.55 3.58
C GLN A 7 -2.58 -13.93 2.57
N ARG A 8 -2.06 -13.08 1.67
CA ARG A 8 -2.88 -12.46 0.63
C ARG A 8 -3.33 -13.50 -0.38
N LYS A 9 -4.60 -13.43 -0.80
CA LYS A 9 -5.15 -14.27 -1.87
C LYS A 9 -4.59 -13.93 -3.25
N THR A 10 -4.10 -12.71 -3.45
CA THR A 10 -3.57 -12.26 -4.76
C THR A 10 -2.31 -11.41 -4.59
N GLN A 11 -1.46 -11.44 -5.63
CA GLN A 11 -0.30 -10.56 -5.79
C GLN A 11 -0.65 -9.25 -6.51
N MET A 12 -1.94 -8.90 -6.61
CA MET A 12 -2.34 -7.63 -7.21
C MET A 12 -1.78 -6.46 -6.39
N ALA A 13 -1.21 -5.48 -7.10
CA ALA A 13 -0.52 -4.31 -6.56
C ALA A 13 0.75 -4.64 -5.75
N SER A 14 1.40 -5.78 -6.00
CA SER A 14 2.68 -6.16 -5.36
C SER A 14 3.89 -5.38 -5.88
N TYR A 15 3.72 -4.43 -6.81
CA TYR A 15 4.83 -3.63 -7.35
C TYR A 15 5.49 -2.74 -6.27
N GLY A 16 4.83 -2.49 -5.14
CA GLY A 16 5.40 -1.71 -4.04
C GLY A 16 5.34 -0.21 -4.27
N VAL A 17 5.39 0.56 -3.19
CA VAL A 17 5.24 2.02 -3.24
C VAL A 17 6.40 2.67 -4.01
N GLN A 18 7.63 2.20 -3.77
CA GLN A 18 8.85 2.73 -4.38
C GLN A 18 8.85 2.61 -5.92
N ASN A 19 8.58 1.42 -6.46
CA ASN A 19 8.54 1.24 -7.92
C ASN A 19 7.43 2.07 -8.57
N LEU A 20 6.29 2.27 -7.88
CA LEU A 20 5.24 3.13 -8.41
C LEU A 20 5.69 4.60 -8.43
N THR A 21 6.33 5.09 -7.37
CA THR A 21 6.84 6.46 -7.33
C THR A 21 7.90 6.68 -8.41
N GLU A 22 8.86 5.76 -8.56
CA GLU A 22 9.90 5.86 -9.60
C GLU A 22 9.34 5.74 -11.02
N ALA A 23 8.29 4.93 -11.21
CA ALA A 23 7.61 4.86 -12.50
C ALA A 23 6.91 6.18 -12.84
N LEU A 24 6.31 6.85 -11.85
CA LEU A 24 5.66 8.14 -12.06
C LEU A 24 6.67 9.26 -12.33
N THR A 25 7.81 9.27 -11.64
CA THR A 25 8.88 10.24 -11.94
C THR A 25 9.43 10.03 -13.35
N ALA A 26 9.72 8.78 -13.74
CA ALA A 26 10.19 8.47 -15.10
C ALA A 26 9.20 8.91 -16.19
N LEU A 27 7.89 8.77 -15.94
CA LEU A 27 6.86 9.26 -16.87
C LEU A 27 6.87 10.79 -17.00
N ASN A 28 7.11 11.51 -15.90
CA ASN A 28 7.24 12.97 -15.90
C ASN A 28 8.52 13.41 -16.64
N ASP A 29 9.59 12.61 -16.56
CA ASP A 29 10.85 12.82 -17.29
C ASP A 29 10.74 12.50 -18.80
N GLY A 30 9.55 12.12 -19.29
CA GLY A 30 9.27 11.88 -20.70
C GLY A 30 9.44 10.42 -21.15
N VAL A 31 9.67 9.48 -20.23
CA VAL A 31 9.70 8.04 -20.58
C VAL A 31 8.32 7.59 -21.05
N SER A 32 8.28 6.78 -22.11
CA SER A 32 7.01 6.25 -22.60
C SER A 32 6.33 5.33 -21.58
N LEU A 33 5.00 5.32 -21.58
CA LEU A 33 4.20 4.48 -20.68
C LEU A 33 4.49 2.98 -20.84
N LYS A 34 4.75 2.54 -22.07
CA LYS A 34 5.13 1.14 -22.37
C LYS A 34 6.51 0.80 -21.79
N THR A 35 7.45 1.73 -21.87
CA THR A 35 8.81 1.55 -21.32
C THR A 35 8.79 1.52 -19.80
N ALA A 36 8.13 2.49 -19.15
CA ALA A 36 7.98 2.53 -17.70
C ALA A 36 7.27 1.27 -17.17
N SER A 37 6.21 0.84 -17.85
CA SER A 37 5.48 -0.39 -17.49
C SER A 37 6.39 -1.62 -17.44
N LYS A 38 7.23 -1.81 -18.45
CA LYS A 38 8.18 -2.93 -18.49
C LYS A 38 9.28 -2.80 -17.45
N LYS A 39 9.84 -1.59 -17.29
CA LYS A 39 10.96 -1.33 -16.37
C LYS A 39 10.59 -1.59 -14.92
N PHE A 40 9.41 -1.13 -14.50
CA PHE A 40 8.98 -1.21 -13.10
C PHE A 40 8.00 -2.36 -12.83
N ASN A 41 7.73 -3.21 -13.82
CA ASN A 41 6.78 -4.33 -13.76
C ASN A 41 5.37 -3.90 -13.28
N ILE A 42 4.90 -2.76 -13.76
CA ILE A 42 3.57 -2.20 -13.42
C ILE A 42 2.68 -2.23 -14.65
N PRO A 43 1.46 -2.78 -14.59
CA PRO A 43 0.56 -2.81 -15.74
C PRO A 43 0.32 -1.42 -16.35
N PRO A 44 0.31 -1.26 -17.68
CA PRO A 44 0.13 0.02 -18.36
C PRO A 44 -1.14 0.77 -17.93
N LYS A 45 -2.24 0.02 -17.75
CA LYS A 45 -3.52 0.57 -17.30
C LYS A 45 -3.42 1.16 -15.88
N THR A 46 -2.65 0.52 -15.00
CA THR A 46 -2.42 0.99 -13.64
C THR A 46 -1.61 2.29 -13.66
N LEU A 47 -0.46 2.33 -14.34
CA LEU A 47 0.35 3.54 -14.48
C LEU A 47 -0.44 4.71 -15.06
N ARG A 48 -1.23 4.48 -16.12
CA ARG A 48 -2.07 5.52 -16.72
C ARG A 48 -3.04 6.12 -15.70
N ARG A 49 -3.70 5.27 -14.89
CA ARG A 49 -4.64 5.75 -13.87
C ARG A 49 -3.96 6.59 -12.79
N HIS A 50 -2.76 6.20 -12.36
CA HIS A 50 -1.99 6.95 -11.36
C HIS A 50 -1.48 8.28 -11.92
N ARG A 51 -0.97 8.30 -13.17
CA ARG A 51 -0.55 9.52 -13.88
C ARG A 51 -1.71 10.50 -14.05
N ASP A 52 -2.88 10.02 -14.47
CA ASP A 52 -4.06 10.85 -14.71
C ASP A 52 -4.77 11.27 -13.40
N SER A 53 -4.15 11.05 -12.24
CA SER A 53 -4.71 11.34 -10.90
C SER A 53 -6.11 10.75 -10.65
N LYS A 54 -6.45 9.65 -11.35
CA LYS A 54 -7.72 8.91 -11.17
C LYS A 54 -7.68 7.97 -9.97
N VAL A 55 -6.64 8.07 -9.14
CA VAL A 55 -6.45 7.32 -7.90
C VAL A 55 -6.21 8.36 -6.80
N GLN A 56 -7.02 8.32 -5.74
CA GLN A 56 -7.00 9.37 -4.71
C GLN A 56 -5.67 9.46 -3.95
N LYS A 57 -4.94 8.35 -3.80
CA LYS A 57 -3.58 8.33 -3.25
C LYS A 57 -2.71 7.40 -4.09
N PRO A 58 -1.66 7.89 -4.77
CA PRO A 58 -0.68 7.04 -5.44
C PRO A 58 -0.13 5.98 -4.48
N GLY A 59 -0.07 4.72 -4.90
CA GLY A 59 0.43 3.60 -4.09
C GLY A 59 -0.56 3.06 -3.06
N SER A 60 -1.69 3.73 -2.82
CA SER A 60 -2.73 3.18 -1.95
C SER A 60 -3.55 2.11 -2.67
N ILE A 61 -3.73 0.97 -2.01
CA ILE A 61 -4.76 0.00 -2.41
C ILE A 61 -6.06 0.53 -1.81
N ILE A 62 -6.87 1.22 -2.61
CA ILE A 62 -8.23 1.60 -2.17
C ILE A 62 -9.04 0.31 -2.07
N LEU A 63 -9.17 -0.23 -0.86
CA LEU A 63 -9.97 -1.43 -0.54
C LEU A 63 -11.48 -1.10 -0.48
N GLY A 64 -11.96 -0.17 -1.30
CA GLY A 64 -13.36 0.25 -1.32
C GLY A 64 -13.82 0.87 0.00
N HIS A 65 -14.78 0.22 0.65
CA HIS A 65 -15.35 0.64 1.94
C HIS A 65 -14.45 0.28 3.13
N PHE A 66 -13.47 -0.62 2.95
CA PHE A 66 -12.50 -0.95 3.99
C PHE A 66 -11.52 0.21 4.15
N ARG A 67 -11.88 1.14 5.03
CA ARG A 67 -11.05 2.26 5.48
C ARG A 67 -10.52 1.93 6.87
N ARG A 68 -9.41 2.55 7.24
CA ARG A 68 -8.97 2.52 8.63
C ARG A 68 -9.90 3.42 9.43
N ASP A 69 -10.49 2.86 10.49
CA ASP A 69 -11.29 3.62 11.45
C ASP A 69 -10.39 4.39 12.43
N PHE A 70 -9.20 3.87 12.71
CA PHE A 70 -8.16 4.49 13.53
C PHE A 70 -7.07 5.13 12.68
N SER A 71 -6.58 6.28 13.12
CA SER A 71 -5.34 6.88 12.63
C SER A 71 -4.13 6.00 12.98
N GLU A 72 -3.01 6.22 12.31
CA GLU A 72 -1.76 5.49 12.58
C GLU A 72 -1.26 5.70 14.01
N ALA A 73 -1.46 6.90 14.57
CA ALA A 73 -1.16 7.18 15.97
C ALA A 73 -2.06 6.38 16.93
N GLU A 74 -3.36 6.33 16.67
CA GLU A 74 -4.30 5.55 17.47
C GLU A 74 -4.02 4.03 17.37
N GLU A 75 -3.64 3.51 16.19
CA GLU A 75 -3.21 2.12 16.03
C GLU A 75 -1.96 1.83 16.90
N LEU A 76 -0.98 2.73 16.95
CA LEU A 76 0.22 2.58 17.77
C LEU A 76 -0.07 2.61 19.27
N ASP A 77 -0.93 3.54 19.71
CA ASP A 77 -1.35 3.63 21.11
C ASP A 77 -2.06 2.35 21.55
N LEU A 78 -2.95 1.80 20.71
CA LEU A 78 -3.63 0.54 21.00
C LEU A 78 -2.63 -0.64 21.13
N VAL A 79 -1.61 -0.70 20.28
CA VAL A 79 -0.56 -1.74 20.36
C VAL A 79 0.22 -1.63 21.67
N ASP A 80 0.59 -0.42 22.08
CA ASP A 80 1.30 -0.19 23.35
C ASP A 80 0.45 -0.61 24.56
N ILE A 81 -0.85 -0.25 24.57
CA ILE A 81 -1.80 -0.66 25.62
C ILE A 81 -1.87 -2.18 25.70
N ILE A 82 -2.08 -2.87 24.57
CA ILE A 82 -2.19 -4.34 24.54
C ILE A 82 -0.90 -4.99 25.05
N THR A 83 0.26 -4.50 24.63
CA THR A 83 1.58 -5.03 25.04
C THR A 83 1.76 -4.92 26.56
N LYS A 84 1.36 -3.79 27.14
CA LYS A 84 1.39 -3.58 28.61
C LYS A 84 0.45 -4.54 29.33
N MET A 85 -0.77 -4.76 28.80
CA MET A 85 -1.73 -5.70 29.38
C MET A 85 -1.22 -7.15 29.35
N GLU A 86 -0.56 -7.58 28.27
CA GLU A 86 0.00 -8.92 28.14
C GLU A 86 1.15 -9.17 29.14
N GLN A 87 2.00 -8.16 29.35
CA GLN A 87 3.09 -8.22 30.34
C GLN A 87 2.56 -8.35 31.77
N GLN A 88 1.52 -7.60 32.12
CA GLN A 88 0.91 -7.64 33.45
C GLN A 88 0.13 -8.93 33.74
N SER A 89 -0.29 -9.68 32.72
CA SER A 89 -1.08 -10.91 32.87
C SER A 89 -0.22 -12.17 32.93
N SER A 90 1.10 -12.04 32.77
CA SER A 90 2.07 -13.16 32.80
C SER A 90 2.82 -13.28 34.13
N ASP A 91 2.59 -12.35 35.06
CA ASP A 91 3.00 -12.40 36.48
C ASP A 91 1.84 -12.88 37.35
#